data_AF-A0A397UY64-F1
#
_entry.id   AF-A0A397UY64-F1
#
_cell.length_a   1.000
_cell.length_b   1.000
_cell.length_c   1.000
_cell.angle_alpha   90.00
_cell.angle_beta   90.00
_cell.angle_gamma   90.00
#
_symmetry.space_group_name_H-M   'P 1'
#
loop_
_entity.id
_entity.type
_entity.pdbx_description
1 polymer ?
#
loop_
_entity_poly.entity_id
_entity_poly.type
_entity_poly.pdbx_seq_one_letter_code
_entity_poly.pdbx_strand_id
1 'polypeptide(L)'
;ELLKFTSDFVQSIKNDDSDFIFDDNFDWRLSEIEHERLRVNKRIDEIQHRITSLRNELKELYYDMKECAYRLYAVFIHSGQATFGHYWIYIYDFEKNRWLKYNDSYVTKVVAI
;
A
#
# COMPACT_ATOMS: atom_id res chain seq x y z
N GLU A 1 12.51 2.84 -12.30
CA GLU A 1 13.18 1.62 -12.83
C GLU A 1 13.83 1.86 -14.19
N LEU A 2 13.11 2.37 -15.19
CA LEU A 2 13.67 2.64 -16.53
C LEU A 2 14.90 3.56 -16.51
N LEU A 3 14.83 4.72 -15.83
CA LEU A 3 15.96 5.68 -15.73
C LEU A 3 17.19 5.11 -15.00
N LYS A 4 16.94 4.20 -14.04
CA LYS A 4 18.00 3.48 -13.33
C LYS A 4 18.65 2.48 -14.28
N PHE A 5 17.86 1.68 -14.99
CA PHE A 5 18.34 0.73 -15.98
C PHE A 5 19.13 1.41 -17.11
N THR A 6 18.66 2.57 -17.59
CA THR A 6 19.40 3.33 -18.62
C THR A 6 20.70 3.91 -18.08
N SER A 7 20.73 4.41 -16.84
CA SER A 7 21.96 4.88 -16.19
C SER A 7 22.96 3.74 -15.99
N ASP A 8 22.51 2.61 -15.42
CA ASP A 8 23.31 1.41 -15.18
C ASP A 8 23.87 0.82 -16.50
N PHE A 9 23.06 0.78 -17.57
CA PHE A 9 23.46 0.33 -18.89
C PHE A 9 24.50 1.25 -19.54
N VAL A 10 24.29 2.57 -19.48
CA VAL A 10 25.23 3.57 -20.00
C VAL A 10 26.56 3.52 -19.23
N GLN A 11 26.52 3.31 -17.92
CA GLN A 11 27.69 3.11 -17.08
C GLN A 11 28.45 1.82 -17.47
N SER A 12 27.75 0.74 -17.79
CA SER A 12 28.39 -0.50 -18.26
C SER A 12 29.08 -0.35 -19.60
N ILE A 13 28.52 0.45 -20.51
CA ILE A 13 29.13 0.74 -21.83
C ILE A 13 30.43 1.53 -21.67
N LYS A 14 30.50 2.45 -20.69
CA LYS A 14 31.72 3.23 -20.40
C LYS A 14 32.87 2.36 -19.87
N ASN A 15 32.58 1.19 -19.29
CA ASN A 15 33.57 0.30 -18.67
C ASN A 15 34.08 -0.80 -19.62
N ASP A 16 33.50 -0.97 -20.80
CA ASP A 16 33.99 -1.89 -21.83
C ASP A 16 35.03 -1.15 -22.70
N ASP A 17 36.31 -1.42 -22.44
CA ASP A 17 37.50 -0.85 -23.11
C ASP A 17 37.58 -1.21 -24.62
N SER A 18 36.63 -0.72 -25.42
CA SER A 18 36.82 -0.55 -26.85
C SER A 18 37.10 0.92 -27.12
N ASP A 19 38.09 1.21 -27.98
CA ASP A 19 38.62 2.53 -28.38
C ASP A 19 37.60 3.53 -28.99
N PHE A 20 36.37 3.58 -28.47
CA PHE A 20 35.43 4.62 -28.76
C PHE A 20 35.79 5.83 -27.89
N ILE A 21 36.28 6.89 -28.53
CA ILE A 21 36.46 8.19 -27.88
C ILE A 21 35.08 8.62 -27.37
N PHE A 22 34.82 8.41 -26.08
CA PHE A 22 33.70 9.02 -25.38
C PHE A 22 33.97 10.52 -25.37
N ASP A 23 33.40 11.21 -26.35
CA ASP A 23 33.37 12.67 -26.44
C ASP A 23 32.93 13.28 -25.09
N ASP A 24 33.46 14.44 -24.70
CA ASP A 24 33.03 15.22 -23.51
C ASP A 24 31.50 15.41 -23.46
N ASN A 25 30.87 15.30 -24.63
CA ASN A 25 29.44 15.31 -24.88
C ASN A 25 28.66 14.12 -24.26
N PHE A 26 29.33 13.04 -23.84
CA PHE A 26 28.72 11.86 -23.23
C PHE A 26 28.60 11.98 -21.71
N ASP A 27 29.61 12.56 -21.05
CA ASP A 27 29.68 12.63 -19.59
C ASP A 27 28.63 13.60 -19.01
N TRP A 28 28.38 14.74 -19.68
CA TRP A 28 27.31 15.65 -19.27
C TRP A 28 25.91 15.05 -19.47
N ARG A 29 25.69 14.24 -20.52
CA ARG A 29 24.39 13.57 -20.75
C ARG A 29 24.10 12.54 -19.68
N LEU A 30 25.12 11.81 -19.23
CA LEU A 30 24.99 10.88 -18.12
C LEU A 30 24.68 11.62 -16.81
N SER A 31 25.37 12.73 -16.56
CA SER A 31 25.09 13.63 -15.44
C SER A 31 23.65 14.18 -15.47
N GLU A 32 23.15 14.57 -16.66
CA GLU A 32 21.79 15.08 -16.85
C GLU A 32 20.74 14.01 -16.54
N ILE A 33 20.93 12.77 -17.02
CA ILE A 33 20.03 11.64 -16.72
C ILE A 33 20.01 11.34 -15.22
N GLU A 34 21.16 11.36 -14.56
CA GLU A 34 21.26 11.11 -13.13
C GLU A 34 20.61 12.24 -12.32
N HIS A 35 20.78 13.49 -12.73
CA HIS A 35 20.12 14.64 -12.13
C HIS A 35 18.59 14.55 -12.25
N GLU A 36 18.06 14.22 -13.44
CA GLU A 36 16.62 14.03 -13.64
C GLU A 36 16.09 12.82 -12.85
N ARG A 37 16.87 11.73 -12.73
CA ARG A 37 16.53 10.59 -11.86
C ARG A 37 16.38 11.02 -10.40
N LEU A 38 17.35 11.79 -9.87
CA LEU A 38 17.31 12.31 -8.51
C LEU A 38 16.12 13.25 -8.30
N ARG A 39 15.86 14.12 -9.27
CA ARG A 39 14.71 15.04 -9.26
C ARG A 39 13.37 14.30 -9.20
N VAL A 40 13.20 13.26 -10.01
CA VAL A 40 11.99 12.44 -10.02
C VAL A 40 11.82 11.68 -8.70
N ASN A 41 12.89 11.06 -8.19
CA ASN A 41 12.82 10.34 -6.91
C ASN A 41 12.46 11.28 -5.75
N LYS A 42 13.09 12.46 -5.69
CA LYS A 42 12.76 13.48 -4.70
C LYS A 42 11.27 13.85 -4.74
N ARG A 43 10.72 14.00 -5.95
CA ARG A 43 9.29 14.32 -6.11
C ARG A 43 8.38 13.17 -5.72
N ILE A 44 8.78 11.93 -5.95
CA ILE A 44 8.06 10.75 -5.43
C ILE A 44 8.02 10.79 -3.92
N ASP A 45 9.16 11.03 -3.26
CA ASP A 45 9.26 11.10 -1.80
C ASP A 45 8.39 12.23 -1.24
N GLU A 46 8.44 13.43 -1.84
CA GLU A 46 7.59 14.57 -1.47
C GLU A 46 6.10 14.24 -1.57
N ILE A 47 5.68 13.56 -2.65
CA ILE A 47 4.28 13.15 -2.84
C ILE A 47 3.90 12.09 -1.81
N GLN A 48 4.76 11.12 -1.53
CA GLN A 48 4.51 10.09 -0.50
C GLN A 48 4.38 10.71 0.90
N HIS A 49 5.23 11.69 1.23
CA HIS A 49 5.12 12.46 2.46
C HIS A 49 3.80 13.23 2.51
N ARG A 50 3.40 13.87 1.41
CA ARG A 50 2.15 14.61 1.34
C ARG A 50 0.93 13.69 1.51
N ILE A 51 0.93 12.53 0.86
CA ILE A 51 -0.12 11.50 1.03
C ILE A 51 -0.22 11.08 2.49
N THR A 52 0.92 10.86 3.15
CA THR A 52 0.96 10.44 4.56
C THR A 52 0.45 11.55 5.48
N SER A 53 0.86 12.80 5.28
CA SER A 53 0.36 13.96 6.04
C SER A 53 -1.15 14.08 5.93
N LEU A 54 -1.68 14.09 4.71
CA LEU A 54 -3.12 14.24 4.46
C LEU A 54 -3.93 13.08 5.05
N ARG A 55 -3.40 11.84 5.00
CA ARG A 55 -4.04 10.69 5.66
C ARG A 55 -4.08 10.85 7.17
N ASN A 56 -3.07 11.44 7.78
CA ASN A 56 -3.05 11.69 9.22
C ASN A 56 -4.01 12.83 9.57
N GLU A 57 -3.98 13.95 8.85
CA GLU A 57 -4.92 15.07 9.02
C GLU A 57 -6.39 14.59 8.93
N LEU A 58 -6.71 13.70 7.98
CA LEU A 58 -8.04 13.11 7.85
C LEU A 58 -8.44 12.27 9.08
N LYS A 59 -7.50 11.54 9.69
CA LYS A 59 -7.78 10.75 10.90
C LYS A 59 -8.04 11.66 12.10
N GLU A 60 -7.23 12.71 12.24
CA GLU A 60 -7.35 13.67 13.35
C GLU A 60 -8.66 14.45 13.28
N LEU A 61 -9.16 14.78 12.09
CA LEU A 61 -10.43 15.49 11.90
C LEU A 61 -11.61 14.83 12.62
N TYR A 62 -11.63 13.50 12.67
CA TYR A 62 -12.71 12.72 13.27
C TYR A 62 -12.37 12.19 14.66
N TYR A 63 -11.19 12.48 15.20
CA TYR A 63 -10.70 11.89 16.44
C TYR A 63 -11.57 12.24 17.66
N ASP A 64 -12.14 13.45 17.69
CA ASP A 64 -12.93 13.94 18.83
C ASP A 64 -14.43 13.60 18.73
N MET A 65 -14.89 13.04 17.61
CA MET A 65 -16.30 12.67 17.42
C MET A 65 -16.65 11.34 18.12
N LYS A 66 -16.54 11.30 19.45
CA LYS A 66 -16.70 10.09 20.28
C LYS A 66 -17.96 10.07 21.17
N GLU A 67 -18.78 11.11 21.13
CA GLU A 67 -19.94 11.27 22.03
C GLU A 67 -21.00 10.17 21.87
N CYS A 68 -21.22 9.71 20.64
CA CYS A 68 -22.25 8.72 20.30
C CYS A 68 -21.62 7.44 19.76
N ALA A 69 -21.10 6.59 20.64
CA ALA A 69 -20.46 5.34 20.25
C ALA A 69 -21.48 4.24 19.94
N TYR A 70 -21.30 3.57 18.80
CA TYR A 70 -22.03 2.36 18.43
C TYR A 70 -21.12 1.13 18.57
N ARG A 71 -21.66 0.07 19.17
CA ARG A 71 -20.96 -1.22 19.27
C ARG A 71 -21.48 -2.18 18.21
N LEU A 72 -20.58 -2.73 17.40
CA LEU A 72 -20.93 -3.75 16.41
C LEU A 72 -21.45 -5.01 17.11
N TYR A 73 -22.70 -5.38 16.84
CA TYR A 73 -23.34 -6.54 17.45
C TYR A 73 -23.19 -7.80 16.60
N ALA A 74 -23.49 -7.71 15.31
CA ALA A 74 -23.49 -8.85 14.41
C ALA A 74 -23.04 -8.46 13.01
N VAL A 75 -22.48 -9.43 12.28
CA VAL A 75 -22.07 -9.29 10.88
C VAL A 75 -22.58 -10.50 10.11
N PHE A 76 -23.44 -10.25 9.13
CA PHE A 76 -23.90 -11.27 8.17
C PHE A 76 -22.87 -11.39 7.06
N ILE A 77 -22.47 -12.62 6.77
CA ILE A 77 -21.55 -12.93 5.69
C ILE A 77 -22.29 -13.78 4.66
N HIS A 78 -22.12 -13.40 3.41
CA HIS A 78 -22.53 -14.17 2.25
C HIS A 78 -21.29 -14.57 1.47
N SER A 79 -21.19 -15.84 1.09
CA SER A 79 -20.17 -16.32 0.18
C SER A 79 -20.82 -17.04 -0.99
N GLY A 80 -20.75 -16.43 -2.16
CA GLY A 80 -21.30 -16.97 -3.39
C GLY A 80 -21.64 -15.88 -4.38
N GLN A 81 -22.48 -16.23 -5.35
CA GLN A 81 -23.05 -15.33 -6.34
C GLN A 81 -24.26 -14.58 -5.76
N ALA A 82 -24.77 -13.59 -6.51
CA ALA A 82 -25.96 -12.84 -6.11
C ALA A 82 -27.22 -13.71 -5.97
N THR A 83 -27.32 -14.79 -6.74
CA THR A 83 -28.48 -15.69 -6.77
C THR A 83 -28.33 -16.95 -5.92
N PHE A 84 -27.10 -17.30 -5.53
CA PHE A 84 -26.81 -18.51 -4.76
C PHE A 84 -25.54 -18.30 -3.94
N GLY A 85 -25.56 -18.74 -2.69
CA GLY A 85 -24.37 -18.77 -1.85
C GLY A 85 -24.69 -19.27 -0.46
N HIS A 86 -23.66 -19.27 0.36
CA HIS A 86 -23.71 -19.73 1.73
C HIS A 86 -23.73 -18.54 2.69
N TYR A 87 -24.64 -18.58 3.66
CA TYR A 87 -24.79 -17.54 4.67
C TYR A 87 -24.34 -18.04 6.03
N TRP A 88 -23.58 -17.22 6.73
CA TRP A 88 -23.31 -17.40 8.15
C TRP A 88 -23.26 -16.04 8.84
N ILE A 89 -23.34 -16.06 10.16
CA ILE A 89 -23.36 -14.82 10.95
C ILE A 89 -22.29 -14.88 12.04
N TYR A 90 -21.57 -13.77 12.20
CA TYR A 90 -20.79 -13.52 13.40
C TYR A 90 -21.65 -12.72 14.38
N ILE A 91 -21.81 -13.21 15.60
CA ILE A 91 -22.50 -12.48 16.67
C ILE A 91 -21.51 -12.28 17.81
N TYR A 92 -21.50 -11.06 18.36
CA TYR A 92 -20.71 -10.74 19.52
C TYR A 92 -21.46 -11.15 20.79
N ASP A 93 -20.84 -12.07 21.54
CA ASP A 93 -21.28 -12.51 22.87
C ASP A 93 -20.78 -11.48 23.89
N PHE A 94 -21.66 -10.57 24.31
CA PHE A 94 -21.32 -9.49 25.25
C PHE A 94 -20.97 -10.00 26.65
N GLU A 95 -21.57 -11.11 27.09
CA GLU A 95 -21.33 -11.67 28.41
C GLU A 95 -19.93 -12.28 28.51
N LYS A 96 -19.47 -12.94 27.44
CA LYS A 96 -18.16 -13.59 27.40
C LYS A 96 -17.12 -12.82 26.59
N ASN A 97 -17.45 -11.58 26.19
CA ASN A 97 -16.59 -10.64 25.48
C ASN A 97 -15.85 -11.28 24.28
N ARG A 98 -16.59 -12.00 23.43
CA ARG A 98 -16.01 -12.82 22.34
C ARG A 98 -16.90 -12.85 21.10
N TRP A 99 -16.27 -13.04 19.94
CA TRP A 99 -16.97 -13.30 18.69
C TRP A 99 -17.25 -14.80 18.53
N LEU A 100 -18.47 -15.12 18.10
CA LEU A 100 -18.89 -16.46 17.74
C LEU A 100 -19.30 -16.49 16.26
N LYS A 101 -18.88 -17.53 15.54
CA LYS A 101 -19.32 -17.85 14.19
C LYS A 101 -20.46 -18.86 14.27
N TYR A 102 -21.64 -18.48 13.82
CA TYR A 102 -22.80 -19.34 13.66
C TYR A 102 -22.89 -19.75 12.20
N ASN A 103 -22.57 -21.00 11.92
CA ASN A 103 -22.49 -21.56 10.58
C ASN A 103 -23.33 -22.85 10.53
N ASP A 104 -24.60 -22.73 10.15
CA ASP A 104 -25.60 -23.79 10.21
C ASP A 104 -25.64 -24.47 11.59
N SER A 105 -25.39 -25.78 11.64
CA SER A 105 -25.36 -26.56 12.89
C SER A 105 -24.10 -26.36 13.74
N TYR A 106 -23.13 -25.56 13.29
CA TYR A 106 -21.86 -25.37 13.95
C TYR A 106 -21.71 -23.96 14.53
N VAL A 107 -21.52 -23.89 15.85
CA VAL A 107 -21.15 -22.66 16.55
C VAL A 107 -19.71 -22.77 17.02
N THR A 108 -18.85 -21.84 16.58
CA THR A 108 -17.42 -21.85 16.90
C THR A 108 -16.96 -20.50 17.41
N LYS A 109 -15.96 -20.49 18.30
CA LYS A 109 -15.31 -19.25 18.75
C LYS A 109 -14.40 -18.73 17.64
N VAL A 110 -14.48 -17.43 17.35
CA VAL A 110 -13.53 -16.76 16.45
C VAL A 110 -12.24 -16.48 17.21
N VAL A 111 -11.11 -16.87 16.62
CA VAL A 111 -9.77 -16.59 17.14
C VAL A 111 -9.17 -15.49 16.27
N ALA A 112 -8.63 -14.44 16.89
CA ALA A 112 -7.88 -13.43 16.16
C ALA A 112 -6.61 -14.06 15.57
N ILE A 113 -6.33 -13.78 14.30
CA ILE A 113 -5.09 -14.18 13.62
C ILE A 113 -4.03 -13.12 13.91
#